data_AF-A0A524HKP7-F1
#
_entry.id   AF-A0A524HKP7-F1
#
_cell.length_a   1.000
_cell.length_b   1.000
_cell.length_c   1.000
_cell.angle_alpha   90.00
_cell.angle_beta   90.00
_cell.angle_gamma   90.00
#
_symmetry.space_group_name_H-M   'P 1'
#
loop_
_entity.id
_entity.type
_entity.pdbx_description
1 polymer ?
#
loop_
_entity_poly.entity_id
_entity_poly.type
_entity_poly.pdbx_seq_one_letter_code
_entity_poly.pdbx_strand_id
1 'polypeptide(L)'
;MIELHLENTIIAFDGRVIEAFPRGQAASRYHVANVKTAGILSDRKGRQSLQIFMDGGGGFATAPLSPEAAQQAQTLIAEIQKARPDL
;
A
#
# COMPACT_ATOMS: atom_id res chain seq x y z
N MET A 1 4.49 10.01 -9.60
CA MET A 1 4.99 9.12 -8.55
C MET A 1 4.39 9.56 -7.24
N ILE A 2 3.72 8.66 -6.53
CA ILE A 2 3.14 8.88 -5.19
C ILE A 2 4.04 8.17 -4.18
N GLU A 3 4.32 8.82 -3.07
CA GLU A 3 4.99 8.23 -1.93
C GLU A 3 4.13 8.38 -0.67
N LEU A 4 3.87 7.26 -0.01
CA LEU A 4 3.21 7.20 1.28
C LEU A 4 4.26 6.88 2.35
N HIS A 5 4.47 7.83 3.25
CA HIS A 5 5.42 7.71 4.34
C HIS A 5 4.68 7.24 5.59
N LEU A 6 5.06 6.06 6.10
CA LEU A 6 4.50 5.44 7.29
C LEU A 6 5.61 5.32 8.34
N GLU A 7 5.23 5.11 9.60
CA GLU A 7 6.15 5.11 10.75
C GLU A 7 7.39 4.20 10.54
N ASN A 8 7.20 3.04 9.91
CA ASN A 8 8.25 2.04 9.72
C ASN A 8 8.43 1.58 8.26
N THR A 9 7.83 2.26 7.29
CA THR A 9 7.96 1.91 5.87
C THR A 9 7.64 3.10 4.97
N ILE A 10 8.19 3.09 3.76
CA ILE A 10 7.74 3.98 2.68
C ILE A 10 7.13 3.08 1.59
N ILE A 11 5.96 3.45 1.09
CA ILE A 11 5.35 2.80 -0.06
C ILE A 11 5.34 3.78 -1.21
N ALA A 12 6.00 3.44 -2.31
CA ALA A 12 6.06 4.25 -3.51
C ALA A 12 5.28 3.59 -4.66
N PHE A 13 4.63 4.41 -5.48
CA PHE A 13 3.93 3.97 -6.68
C PHE A 13 4.19 4.92 -7.85
N ASP A 14 4.69 4.38 -8.96
CA ASP A 14 5.04 5.16 -10.16
C ASP A 14 3.98 5.10 -11.28
N GLY A 15 2.88 4.36 -11.06
CA GLY A 15 1.85 4.08 -12.07
C GLY A 15 1.88 2.65 -12.60
N ARG A 16 2.95 1.89 -12.37
CA ARG A 16 3.10 0.48 -12.79
C ARG A 16 3.72 -0.40 -11.72
N VAL A 17 4.56 0.15 -10.87
CA VAL A 17 5.34 -0.57 -9.88
C VAL A 17 5.03 -0.02 -8.50
N ILE A 18 4.78 -0.93 -7.56
CA ILE A 18 4.70 -0.66 -6.13
C ILE A 18 6.00 -1.11 -5.49
N GLU A 19 6.65 -0.19 -4.78
CA GLU A 19 7.84 -0.46 -3.99
C GLU A 19 7.54 -0.23 -2.51
N ALA A 20 8.04 -1.13 -1.66
CA ALA A 20 7.94 -1.03 -0.22
C ALA A 20 9.35 -1.01 0.38
N PHE A 21 9.62 -0.02 1.21
CA PHE A 21 10.90 0.20 1.87
C PHE A 21 10.74 0.12 3.40
N PRO A 22 10.49 -1.09 3.95
CA PRO A 22 10.40 -1.29 5.39
C PRO A 22 11.74 -1.02 6.08
N ARG A 23 11.70 -0.35 7.23
CA ARG A 23 12.89 -0.09 8.03
C ARG A 23 13.49 -1.40 8.56
N GLY A 24 14.77 -1.63 8.29
CA GLY A 24 15.51 -2.80 8.79
C GLY A 24 15.18 -4.12 8.08
N GLN A 25 14.49 -4.08 6.94
CA GLN A 25 14.19 -5.23 6.09
C GLN A 25 14.57 -4.93 4.64
N ALA A 26 14.64 -5.96 3.81
CA ALA A 26 14.88 -5.76 2.38
C ALA A 26 13.71 -5.01 1.73
N ALA A 27 14.03 -4.13 0.79
CA ALA A 27 13.01 -3.50 -0.04
C ALA A 27 12.36 -4.54 -0.94
N SER A 28 11.06 -4.38 -1.18
CA SER A 28 10.29 -5.25 -2.06
C SER A 28 9.72 -4.43 -3.21
N ARG A 29 9.64 -5.06 -4.40
CA ARG A 29 9.17 -4.43 -5.62
C ARG A 29 8.20 -5.35 -6.34
N TYR A 30 7.01 -4.83 -6.66
CA TYR A 30 5.94 -5.59 -7.29
C TYR A 30 5.36 -4.80 -8.46
N HIS A 31 5.03 -5.49 -9.56
CA HIS A 31 4.25 -4.88 -10.63
C HIS A 31 2.78 -4.80 -10.22
N VAL A 32 2.08 -3.72 -10.59
CA VAL A 32 0.68 -3.46 -10.23
C VAL A 32 -0.27 -4.57 -10.72
N ALA A 33 0.07 -5.21 -11.85
CA ALA A 33 -0.65 -6.37 -12.38
C ALA A 33 -0.66 -7.60 -11.46
N ASN A 34 0.15 -7.61 -10.40
CA ASN A 34 0.16 -8.66 -9.39
C ASN A 34 -0.56 -8.23 -8.10
N VAL A 35 -1.18 -7.05 -8.03
CA VAL A 35 -1.91 -6.61 -6.82
C VAL A 35 -3.24 -7.34 -6.73
N LYS A 36 -3.42 -8.26 -5.79
CA LYS A 36 -4.71 -8.96 -5.61
C LYS A 36 -5.78 -8.06 -5.00
N THR A 37 -5.42 -7.29 -3.98
CA THR A 37 -6.33 -6.34 -3.33
C THR A 37 -5.53 -5.16 -2.76
N ALA A 38 -6.15 -3.98 -2.69
CA ALA A 38 -5.60 -2.80 -2.02
C ALA A 38 -6.73 -2.06 -1.30
N GLY A 39 -6.56 -1.74 -0.01
CA GLY A 39 -7.61 -1.09 0.77
C GLY A 39 -7.19 -0.66 2.17
N ILE A 40 -8.05 0.09 2.84
CA ILE A 40 -7.88 0.48 4.24
C ILE A 40 -8.84 -0.34 5.09
N LEU A 41 -8.31 -1.04 6.08
CA LEU A 41 -9.12 -1.73 7.10
C LEU A 41 -9.11 -0.97 8.41
N SER A 42 -10.27 -0.94 9.07
CA SER A 42 -10.43 -0.38 10.41
C SER A 42 -10.66 -1.51 11.42
N ASP A 43 -9.94 -1.48 12.54
CA ASP A 43 -10.19 -2.41 13.63
C ASP A 43 -11.36 -1.96 14.53
N ARG A 44 -11.71 -2.80 15.52
CA ARG A 44 -12.79 -2.49 16.49
C ARG A 44 -12.54 -1.26 17.36
N LYS A 45 -11.31 -0.73 17.37
CA LYS A 45 -10.90 0.47 18.12
C LYS A 45 -10.79 1.69 17.20
N GLY A 46 -11.18 1.58 15.92
CA GLY A 46 -11.10 2.65 14.94
C GLY A 46 -9.69 2.90 14.38
N ARG A 47 -8.72 2.04 14.69
CA ARG A 47 -7.37 2.18 14.12
C ARG A 47 -7.40 1.70 12.68
N GLN A 48 -6.88 2.53 11.79
CA GLN A 48 -6.83 2.25 10.36
C GLN A 48 -5.48 1.64 9.99
N SER A 49 -5.49 0.75 9.02
CA SER A 49 -4.29 0.17 8.44
C SER A 49 -4.46 0.04 6.93
N LEU A 50 -3.41 0.39 6.19
CA LEU A 50 -3.33 0.12 4.75
C LEU A 50 -2.99 -1.35 4.56
N GLN A 51 -3.69 -2.03 3.66
CA GLN A 51 -3.39 -3.38 3.22
C GLN A 51 -3.24 -3.41 1.70
N ILE A 52 -2.12 -3.94 1.23
CA ILE A 52 -1.89 -4.27 -0.18
C ILE A 52 -1.44 -5.73 -0.23
N PHE A 53 -2.24 -6.57 -0.90
CA PHE A 53 -1.94 -7.97 -1.12
C PHE A 53 -1.50 -8.19 -2.55
N MET A 54 -0.47 -9.00 -2.73
CA MET A 54 0.02 -9.42 -4.04
C MET A 54 -0.36 -10.89 -4.32
N ASP A 55 -0.66 -11.21 -5.58
CA ASP A 55 -0.75 -12.58 -6.08
C ASP A 55 0.59 -13.30 -5.88
N GLY A 56 0.53 -14.59 -5.52
CA GLY A 56 1.72 -15.40 -5.24
C GLY A 56 2.28 -15.33 -3.81
N GLY A 57 1.56 -14.71 -2.87
CA GLY A 57 1.77 -14.88 -1.42
C GLY A 57 2.93 -14.12 -0.79
N GLY A 58 3.63 -13.27 -1.54
CA GLY A 58 4.88 -12.62 -1.09
C GLY A 58 4.79 -11.14 -0.70
N GLY A 59 3.66 -10.46 -0.90
CA GLY A 59 3.55 -9.02 -0.64
C GLY A 59 2.41 -8.71 0.31
N PHE A 60 2.74 -8.56 1.59
CA PHE A 60 1.83 -8.07 2.61
C PHE A 60 2.44 -6.82 3.24
N ALA A 61 1.99 -5.65 2.79
CA ALA A 61 2.27 -4.41 3.50
C ALA A 61 1.04 -4.08 4.35
N THR A 62 1.15 -4.30 5.67
CA THR A 62 0.20 -3.75 6.65
C THR A 62 0.93 -2.75 7.51
N ALA A 63 0.41 -1.53 7.54
CA ALA A 63 0.98 -0.49 8.37
C ALA A 63 -0.15 0.38 8.95
N PRO A 64 -0.06 0.73 10.25
CA PRO A 64 -1.02 1.63 10.88
C PRO A 64 -0.98 3.01 10.21
N LEU A 65 -2.14 3.63 10.06
CA LEU A 65 -2.30 4.94 9.46
C LEU A 65 -2.61 5.97 10.55
N SER A 66 -1.86 7.08 10.56
CA SER A 66 -2.33 8.31 11.18
C SER A 66 -3.48 8.90 10.35
N PRO A 67 -4.29 9.84 10.89
CA PRO A 67 -5.33 10.52 10.12
C PRO A 67 -4.80 11.16 8.82
N GLU A 68 -3.62 11.76 8.86
CA GLU A 68 -2.97 12.38 7.70
C GLU A 68 -2.51 11.33 6.68
N ALA A 69 -1.90 10.24 7.16
CA ALA A 69 -1.48 9.12 6.31
C ALA A 69 -2.68 8.40 5.68
N ALA A 70 -3.85 8.40 6.34
CA ALA A 70 -5.05 7.78 5.80
C ALA A 70 -5.52 8.46 4.52
N GLN A 71 -5.45 9.79 4.44
CA GLN A 71 -5.83 10.52 3.23
C GLN A 71 -4.88 10.21 2.07
N GLN A 72 -3.57 10.15 2.34
CA GLN A 72 -2.57 9.78 1.33
C GLN A 72 -2.71 8.32 0.89
N ALA A 73 -3.03 7.41 1.82
CA ALA A 73 -3.29 6.02 1.53
C ALA A 73 -4.52 5.85 0.61
N GLN A 74 -5.58 6.63 0.82
CA GLN A 74 -6.73 6.65 -0.10
C GLN A 74 -6.33 7.09 -1.51
N THR A 75 -5.52 8.14 -1.63
CA THR A 75 -5.02 8.59 -2.94
C THR A 75 -4.15 7.53 -3.62
N LEU A 76 -3.27 6.87 -2.86
CA LEU A 76 -2.45 5.76 -3.36
C LEU A 76 -3.33 4.62 -3.87
N ILE A 77 -4.33 4.19 -3.10
CA ILE A 77 -5.26 3.12 -3.49
C ILE A 77 -6.02 3.50 -4.77
N ALA A 78 -6.52 4.73 -4.87
CA ALA A 78 -7.24 5.20 -6.05
C ALA A 78 -6.37 5.16 -7.31
N GLU A 79 -5.09 5.55 -7.24
CA GLU A 79 -4.18 5.46 -8.39
C GLU A 79 -3.78 4.02 -8.72
N ILE A 80 -3.69 3.12 -7.72
CA ILE A 80 -3.52 1.68 -7.96
C ILE A 80 -4.74 1.12 -8.70
N GLN A 81 -5.96 1.42 -8.27
CA GLN A 81 -7.20 1.00 -8.92
C GLN A 81 -7.33 1.56 -10.34
N LYS A 82 -6.89 2.80 -10.57
CA LYS A 82 -6.85 3.38 -11.91
C LYS A 82 -5.86 2.66 -12.83
N ALA A 83 -4.73 2.22 -12.30
CA ALA A 83 -3.72 1.47 -13.05
C ALA A 83 -4.08 -0.01 -13.25
N ARG A 84 -4.92 -0.57 -12.36
CA ARG A 84 -5.50 -1.92 -12.45
C ARG A 84 -7.02 -1.86 -12.22
N PRO A 85 -7.82 -1.49 -13.25
CA PRO A 85 -9.26 -1.28 -13.11
C PRO A 85 -10.07 -2.53 -12.78
N ASP A 86 -9.47 -3.71 -12.97
CA ASP A 86 -10.03 -5.03 -12.65
C ASP A 86 -9.78 -5.47 -11.19
N LEU A 87 -9.16 -4.61 -10.37
CA LEU A 87 -8.88 -4.83 -8.95
C LEU A 87 -10.13 -4.66 -8.05
#